data_AF-A0A9E3D2L0-F1
#
_entry.id   AF-A0A9E3D2L0-F1
#
_cell.length_a   1.000
_cell.length_b   1.000
_cell.length_c   1.000
_cell.angle_alpha   90.00
_cell.angle_beta   90.00
_cell.angle_gamma   90.00
#
_symmetry.space_group_name_H-M   'P 1'
#
loop_
_entity.id
_entity.type
_entity.pdbx_description
1 polymer ?
#
loop_
_entity_poly.entity_id
_entity_poly.type
_entity_poly.pdbx_seq_one_letter_code
_entity_poly.pdbx_strand_id
1 'polypeptide(L)'
;KDAAVILTDSGGLQEETTALGVPCITMRENTERPVTVDEGSNVLAGTDPDIIIGLALETLKTGGKRGRRPALWDGRSAERIVDILASKLGAD
;
A
#
# COMPACT_ATOMS: atom_id res chain seq x y z
N LYS A 1 6.31 -3.79 11.81
CA LYS A 1 5.06 -4.13 11.06
C LYS A 1 3.86 -4.23 12.01
N ASP A 2 3.95 -3.57 13.16
CA ASP A 2 3.14 -3.87 14.34
C ASP A 2 2.16 -2.73 14.64
N ALA A 3 2.12 -1.72 13.76
CA ALA A 3 1.10 -0.69 13.78
C ALA A 3 -0.26 -1.32 13.47
N ALA A 4 -1.26 -0.99 14.28
CA ALA A 4 -2.64 -1.41 14.06
C ALA A 4 -3.27 -0.71 12.84
N VAL A 5 -2.87 0.54 12.58
CA VAL A 5 -3.29 1.36 11.45
C VAL A 5 -2.22 2.43 11.16
N ILE A 6 -2.07 2.82 9.91
CA ILE A 6 -1.24 3.95 9.49
C ILE A 6 -2.12 5.02 8.85
N LEU A 7 -1.90 6.28 9.24
CA LEU A 7 -2.48 7.46 8.61
C LEU A 7 -1.35 8.19 7.87
N THR A 8 -1.51 8.48 6.57
CA THR A 8 -0.42 9.06 5.76
C THR A 8 -0.94 9.86 4.57
N ASP A 9 -0.13 10.76 4.03
CA ASP A 9 -0.29 11.38 2.70
C ASP A 9 0.74 10.85 1.67
N SER A 10 1.69 10.02 2.12
CA SER A 10 2.79 9.49 1.30
C SER A 10 2.32 8.38 0.37
N GLY A 11 2.59 8.51 -0.93
CA GLY A 11 2.34 7.47 -1.93
C GLY A 11 3.15 6.20 -1.71
N GLY A 12 4.42 6.32 -1.29
CA GLY A 12 5.29 5.16 -1.02
C GLY A 12 4.76 4.33 0.15
N LEU A 13 4.29 4.98 1.22
CA LEU A 13 3.72 4.26 2.36
C LEU A 13 2.44 3.50 1.98
N GLN A 14 1.65 3.97 1.01
CA GLN A 14 0.48 3.21 0.53
C GLN A 14 0.88 1.85 -0.06
N GLU A 15 2.01 1.81 -0.80
CA GLU A 15 2.54 0.58 -1.38
C GLU A 15 3.14 -0.33 -0.29
N GLU A 16 3.97 0.23 0.58
CA GLU A 16 4.64 -0.53 1.64
C GLU A 16 3.63 -1.17 2.62
N THR A 17 2.59 -0.42 3.01
CA THR A 17 1.53 -0.93 3.90
C THR A 17 0.71 -2.04 3.25
N THR A 18 0.38 -1.89 1.96
CA THR A 18 -0.28 -2.96 1.19
C THR A 18 0.60 -4.20 1.09
N ALA A 19 1.90 -4.04 0.82
CA ALA A 19 2.83 -5.16 0.78
C ALA A 19 2.93 -5.86 2.14
N LEU A 20 2.86 -5.12 3.25
CA LEU A 20 2.95 -5.64 4.61
C LEU A 20 1.61 -6.12 5.19
N GLY A 21 0.48 -5.86 4.52
CA GLY A 21 -0.86 -6.17 5.01
C GLY A 21 -1.29 -5.32 6.22
N VAL A 22 -0.75 -4.10 6.33
CA VAL A 22 -1.10 -3.15 7.39
C VAL A 22 -2.20 -2.21 6.88
N PRO A 23 -3.32 -2.01 7.61
CA PRO A 23 -4.35 -1.04 7.23
C PRO A 23 -3.79 0.37 7.06
N CYS A 24 -4.17 1.04 5.97
CA CYS A 24 -3.71 2.37 5.64
C CYS A 24 -4.88 3.31 5.35
N ILE A 25 -4.85 4.50 5.94
CA ILE A 25 -5.80 5.58 5.72
C ILE A 25 -5.02 6.73 5.10
N THR A 26 -5.31 7.02 3.84
CA THR A 26 -4.64 8.09 3.09
C THR A 26 -5.42 9.40 3.22
N MET A 27 -4.77 10.44 3.74
CA MET A 27 -5.34 11.78 3.92
C MET A 27 -5.25 12.63 2.64
N ARG A 28 -5.75 12.08 1.53
CA ARG A 28 -5.83 12.73 0.21
C ARG A 28 -7.15 12.36 -0.45
N GLU A 29 -7.64 13.25 -1.32
CA GLU A 29 -8.85 13.00 -2.13
C GLU A 29 -8.60 12.00 -3.26
N ASN A 30 -7.33 11.84 -3.68
CA ASN A 30 -6.93 10.96 -4.76
C ASN A 30 -5.55 10.35 -4.49
N THR A 31 -5.23 9.30 -5.25
CA THR A 31 -3.92 8.65 -5.22
C THR A 31 -3.48 8.24 -6.60
N GLU A 32 -2.19 8.40 -6.86
CA GLU A 32 -1.47 7.81 -7.99
C GLU A 32 -1.20 6.31 -7.82
N ARG A 33 -1.63 5.70 -6.71
CA ARG A 33 -1.49 4.28 -6.36
C ARG A 33 -2.84 3.56 -6.24
N PRO A 34 -3.70 3.57 -7.27
CA PRO A 34 -5.07 3.03 -7.19
C PRO A 34 -5.09 1.56 -6.76
N VAL A 35 -4.11 0.76 -7.17
CA VAL A 35 -4.00 -0.67 -6.78
C VAL A 35 -3.96 -0.88 -5.27
N THR A 36 -3.44 0.08 -4.49
CA THR A 36 -3.42 -0.01 -3.02
C THR A 36 -4.82 0.12 -2.42
N VAL A 37 -5.72 0.80 -3.14
CA VAL A 37 -7.14 0.92 -2.81
C VAL A 37 -7.92 -0.23 -3.43
N ASP A 38 -7.71 -0.58 -4.70
CA ASP A 38 -8.54 -1.58 -5.37
C ASP A 38 -8.26 -3.00 -4.87
N GLU A 39 -6.99 -3.33 -4.66
CA GLU A 39 -6.56 -4.66 -4.23
C GLU A 39 -5.99 -4.65 -2.81
N GLY A 40 -5.38 -3.54 -2.39
CA GLY A 40 -4.59 -3.45 -1.17
C GLY A 40 -5.37 -3.10 0.10
N SER A 41 -4.62 -2.64 1.10
CA SER A 41 -5.12 -2.31 2.45
C SER A 41 -5.49 -0.84 2.64
N ASN A 42 -5.41 -0.03 1.58
CA ASN A 42 -5.56 1.42 1.65
C ASN A 42 -7.02 1.88 1.47
N VAL A 43 -7.35 2.97 2.16
CA VAL A 43 -8.61 3.72 2.06
C VAL A 43 -8.29 5.20 1.94
N LEU A 44 -8.91 5.90 0.98
CA LEU A 44 -8.83 7.36 0.88
C LEU A 44 -9.83 8.00 1.83
N ALA A 45 -9.36 8.85 2.75
CA ALA A 45 -10.19 9.55 3.72
C ALA A 45 -10.47 11.01 3.33
N GLY A 46 -9.83 11.52 2.28
CA GLY A 46 -9.85 12.96 1.99
C GLY A 46 -9.10 13.74 3.08
N THR A 47 -9.53 14.98 3.33
CA THR A 47 -8.89 15.87 4.33
C THR A 47 -9.80 16.31 5.47
N ASP A 48 -11.02 15.75 5.55
CA ASP A 48 -11.97 16.03 6.64
C ASP A 48 -11.57 15.29 7.94
N PRO A 49 -11.28 16.00 9.04
CA PRO A 49 -10.89 15.39 10.31
C PRO A 49 -11.92 14.40 10.87
N ASP A 50 -13.21 14.68 10.72
CA ASP A 50 -14.27 13.82 11.27
C ASP A 50 -14.31 12.48 10.53
N ILE A 51 -14.11 12.50 9.21
CA ILE A 51 -14.00 11.29 8.39
C ILE A 51 -12.73 10.50 8.78
N ILE A 52 -11.59 11.18 8.89
CA ILE A 52 -10.30 10.55 9.23
C ILE A 52 -10.39 9.86 10.59
N ILE A 53 -10.92 10.56 11.61
CA ILE A 53 -11.08 10.02 12.96
C ILE A 53 -12.06 8.84 12.96
N GLY A 54 -13.19 8.97 12.25
CA GLY A 54 -14.17 7.90 12.12
C GLY A 54 -13.56 6.60 11.56
N LEU A 55 -12.84 6.72 10.44
CA LEU A 55 -12.17 5.59 9.79
C LEU A 55 -11.08 4.97 10.67
N ALA A 56 -10.31 5.81 11.38
CA ALA A 56 -9.27 5.32 12.28
C ALA A 56 -9.86 4.51 13.44
N LEU A 57 -10.92 5.01 14.09
CA LEU A 57 -11.60 4.33 15.18
C LEU A 57 -12.30 3.04 14.72
N GLU A 58 -12.90 3.05 13.52
CA GLU A 58 -13.45 1.85 12.92
C GLU A 58 -12.36 0.80 12.67
N THR A 59 -11.26 1.22 12.04
CA THR A 59 -10.13 0.35 11.71
C THR A 59 -9.51 -0.29 12.96
N LEU A 60 -9.35 0.47 14.04
CA LEU A 60 -8.85 -0.07 15.31
C LEU A 60 -9.78 -1.14 15.92
N LYS A 61 -11.09 -1.08 15.65
CA LYS A 61 -12.07 -2.06 16.13
C LYS A 61 -12.17 -3.28 15.23
N THR A 62 -12.13 -3.08 13.91
CA THR A 62 -12.41 -4.13 12.91
C THR A 62 -11.14 -4.78 12.36
N GLY A 63 -9.98 -4.17 12.59
CA GLY A 63 -8.72 -4.51 11.94
C GLY A 63 -8.58 -3.93 10.52
N GLY A 64 -9.52 -3.08 10.09
CA GLY A 64 -9.47 -2.37 8.82
C GLY A 64 -9.56 -3.24 7.57
N LYS A 65 -9.26 -2.61 6.44
CA LYS A 65 -9.23 -3.27 5.14
C LYS A 65 -8.02 -4.19 5.05
N ARG A 66 -8.28 -5.50 4.97
CA ARG A 66 -7.23 -6.52 4.90
C ARG A 66 -6.59 -6.65 3.51
N GLY A 67 -7.32 -6.33 2.44
CA GLY A 67 -6.82 -6.37 1.06
C GLY A 67 -6.16 -7.70 0.66
N ARG A 68 -5.39 -7.67 -0.42
CA ARG A 68 -4.42 -8.68 -0.79
C ARG A 68 -3.16 -8.01 -1.30
N ARG A 69 -2.03 -8.72 -1.22
CA ARG A 69 -0.80 -8.32 -1.90
C ARG A 69 -1.02 -8.45 -3.42
N PRO A 70 -0.88 -7.38 -4.22
CA PRO A 70 -1.03 -7.44 -5.67
C PRO A 70 -0.04 -8.42 -6.32
N ALA A 71 -0.36 -8.86 -7.54
CA ALA A 71 0.52 -9.75 -8.29
C ALA A 71 1.91 -9.10 -8.50
N LEU A 72 2.97 -9.90 -8.45
CA LEU A 72 4.38 -9.48 -8.59
C LEU A 72 4.94 -8.59 -7.48
N TRP A 73 4.15 -8.26 -6.46
CA TRP A 73 4.64 -7.56 -5.26
C TRP A 73 5.32 -8.52 -4.29
N ASP A 74 6.12 -9.45 -4.79
CA ASP A 74 6.77 -10.53 -4.04
C ASP A 74 8.19 -10.19 -3.59
N GLY A 75 8.64 -8.96 -3.83
CA GLY A 75 9.99 -8.50 -3.48
C GLY A 75 11.07 -8.93 -4.46
N ARG A 76 10.73 -9.56 -5.59
CA ARG A 76 11.72 -10.07 -6.56
C ARG A 76 11.94 -9.16 -7.77
N SER A 77 11.54 -7.89 -7.69
CA SER A 77 11.68 -6.92 -8.79
C SER A 77 13.14 -6.73 -9.22
N ALA A 78 14.06 -6.62 -8.26
CA ALA A 78 15.48 -6.43 -8.55
C ALA A 78 16.06 -7.64 -9.32
N GLU A 79 15.79 -8.86 -8.86
CA GLU A 79 16.23 -10.10 -9.52
C GLU A 79 15.73 -10.15 -10.97
N ARG A 80 14.43 -9.91 -11.19
CA ARG A 80 13.85 -9.89 -12.54
C ARG A 80 14.46 -8.82 -13.45
N ILE A 81 14.73 -7.63 -12.92
CA ILE A 81 15.35 -6.55 -13.68
C ILE A 81 16.77 -6.93 -14.08
N VAL A 82 17.55 -7.49 -13.15
CA VAL A 82 18.92 -7.95 -13.41
C VAL A 82 18.92 -9.06 -14.47
N ASP A 83 18.03 -10.05 -14.37
CA ASP A 83 17.92 -11.13 -15.35
C ASP A 83 17.65 -10.59 -16.77
N ILE A 84 16.75 -9.61 -16.89
CA ILE A 84 16.44 -8.95 -18.17
C ILE A 84 17.66 -8.19 -18.70
N LEU A 85 18.39 -7.48 -17.84
CA LEU A 85 19.58 -6.73 -18.23
C LEU A 85 20.71 -7.66 -18.66
N ALA A 86 20.98 -8.73 -17.91
CA ALA A 86 22.00 -9.72 -18.25
C ALA A 86 21.69 -10.37 -19.61
N SER A 87 20.45 -10.80 -19.82
CA SER A 87 19.98 -11.35 -21.09
C SER A 87 20.13 -10.37 -22.27
N LYS A 88 19.90 -9.07 -22.06
CA LYS A 88 20.02 -8.05 -23.11
C LYS A 88 21.45 -7.60 -23.38
N LEU A 89 22.32 -7.65 -22.38
CA LEU A 89 23.70 -7.17 -22.47
C LEU A 89 24.70 -8.28 -22.83
N GLY A 90 24.25 -9.53 -22.95
CA GLY A 90 25.10 -10.66 -23.31
C GLY A 90 26.12 -11.03 -22.22
N ALA A 91 25.79 -10.74 -20.96
CA ALA A 91 26.53 -11.22 -19.82
C ALA A 91 25.98 -12.62 -19.48
N ASP A 92 26.61 -13.65 -20.04
CA ASP A 92 26.39 -15.06 -19.67
C ASP A 92 26.83 -15.35 -18.23
#